data_AF-A0A843G113-F1
#
_entry.id   AF-A0A843G113-F1
#
_cell.length_a   1.000
_cell.length_b   1.000
_cell.length_c   1.000
_cell.angle_alpha   90.00
_cell.angle_beta   90.00
_cell.angle_gamma   90.00
#
_symmetry.space_group_name_H-M   'P 1'
#
loop_
_entity.id
_entity.type
_entity.pdbx_description
1 polymer ?
#
loop_
_entity_poly.entity_id
_entity_poly.type
_entity_poly.pdbx_seq_one_letter_code
_entity_poly.pdbx_strand_id
1 'polypeptide(L)'
;MADIAIISGSASDQKIVDKAKAVLDEKGVSYEYRIISAHRNPDELDEYVKTAQVKVFICIAGLSAALPGVVASKTDKPVIGVPVSSALGGLDALLSIVQMPKGVPVACVGIDNAANAAHLALRILNIR
;
A
#
# COMPACT_ATOMS: atom_id res chain seq x y z
N MET A 1 1.49 -17.32 7.95
CA MET A 1 0.79 -16.02 7.96
C MET A 1 1.83 -14.94 7.74
N ALA A 2 1.54 -13.98 6.87
CA ALA A 2 2.42 -12.83 6.63
C ALA A 2 2.04 -11.68 7.56
N ASP A 3 3.00 -10.92 8.08
CA ASP A 3 2.71 -9.74 8.92
C ASP A 3 2.27 -8.55 8.05
N ILE A 4 2.79 -8.45 6.83
CA ILE A 4 2.56 -7.32 5.91
C ILE A 4 2.04 -7.82 4.56
N ALA A 5 1.02 -7.16 4.01
CA ALA A 5 0.61 -7.33 2.62
C ALA A 5 1.06 -6.14 1.79
N ILE A 6 1.82 -6.38 0.72
CA ILE A 6 2.10 -5.38 -0.31
C ILE A 6 1.13 -5.62 -1.48
N ILE A 7 0.41 -4.58 -1.88
CA ILE A 7 -0.49 -4.60 -3.03
C ILE A 7 -0.09 -3.51 -4.00
N SER A 8 0.10 -3.85 -5.28
CA SER A 8 0.23 -2.87 -6.36
C SER A 8 -0.94 -2.97 -7.34
N GLY A 9 -1.26 -1.84 -7.99
CA GLY A 9 -2.32 -1.81 -9.00
C GLY A 9 -1.89 -2.34 -10.37
N SER A 10 -0.57 -2.45 -10.62
CA SER A 10 0.02 -2.81 -11.90
C SER A 10 1.40 -3.46 -11.73
N ALA A 11 1.74 -4.37 -12.64
CA ALA A 11 3.10 -4.92 -12.75
C ALA A 11 4.16 -3.86 -13.09
N SER A 12 3.76 -2.72 -13.68
CA SER A 12 4.66 -1.60 -13.93
C SER A 12 5.27 -1.00 -12.66
N ASP A 13 4.62 -1.19 -11.51
CA ASP A 13 5.04 -0.63 -10.22
C ASP A 13 6.12 -1.49 -9.54
N GLN A 14 6.58 -2.57 -10.19
CA GLN A 14 7.49 -3.55 -9.61
C GLN A 14 8.77 -2.92 -9.03
N LYS A 15 9.36 -1.95 -9.75
CA LYS A 15 10.57 -1.25 -9.27
C LYS A 15 10.35 -0.51 -7.95
N ILE A 16 9.13 -0.03 -7.68
CA ILE A 16 8.77 0.64 -6.42
C ILE A 16 8.50 -0.41 -5.35
N VAL A 17 7.76 -1.47 -5.68
CA VAL A 17 7.51 -2.63 -4.80
C VAL A 17 8.82 -3.21 -4.27
N ASP A 18 9.82 -3.38 -5.13
CA ASP A 18 11.11 -3.99 -4.76
C ASP A 18 11.86 -3.18 -3.69
N LYS A 19 11.65 -1.85 -3.63
CA LYS A 19 12.22 -1.01 -2.56
C LYS A 19 11.61 -1.34 -1.19
N ALA A 20 10.31 -1.64 -1.12
CA ALA A 20 9.69 -2.10 0.14
C ALA A 20 10.18 -3.49 0.50
N LYS A 21 10.19 -4.42 -0.47
CA LYS A 21 10.65 -5.80 -0.26
C LYS A 21 12.07 -5.86 0.28
N ALA A 22 12.99 -5.11 -0.32
CA ALA A 22 14.38 -5.06 0.13
C ALA A 22 14.52 -4.70 1.62
N VAL A 23 13.74 -3.72 2.11
CA VAL A 23 13.74 -3.33 3.53
C VAL A 23 13.15 -4.45 4.41
N LEU A 24 12.06 -5.08 3.99
CA LEU A 24 11.42 -6.14 4.76
C LEU A 24 12.29 -7.42 4.80
N ASP A 25 12.94 -7.76 3.69
CA ASP A 25 13.90 -8.86 3.57
C ASP A 25 15.10 -8.63 4.51
N GLU A 26 15.68 -7.42 4.51
CA GLU A 26 16.79 -7.05 5.40
C GLU A 26 16.43 -7.20 6.88
N LYS A 27 15.17 -6.95 7.24
CA LYS A 27 14.67 -7.07 8.62
C LYS A 27 14.07 -8.43 8.96
N GLY A 28 14.04 -9.35 8.00
CA GLY A 28 13.50 -10.70 8.19
C GLY A 28 12.02 -10.73 8.56
N VAL A 29 11.23 -9.74 8.12
CA VAL A 29 9.79 -9.67 8.42
C VAL A 29 8.99 -10.34 7.32
N SER A 30 8.00 -11.14 7.72
CA SER A 30 7.17 -11.88 6.78
C SER A 30 6.23 -10.95 6.02
N TYR A 31 6.20 -11.07 4.70
CA TYR A 31 5.26 -10.34 3.85
C TYR A 31 4.75 -11.20 2.70
N GLU A 32 3.63 -10.78 2.11
CA GLU A 32 3.18 -11.27 0.82
C GLU A 32 3.02 -10.10 -0.17
N TYR A 33 3.06 -10.42 -1.46
CA TYR A 33 2.86 -9.45 -2.53
C TYR A 33 1.77 -9.92 -3.49
N ARG A 34 0.89 -9.00 -3.90
CA ARG A 34 -0.15 -9.21 -4.91
C ARG A 34 -0.23 -8.02 -5.86
N ILE A 35 -0.64 -8.28 -7.10
CA ILE A 35 -0.96 -7.25 -8.10
C ILE A 35 -2.47 -7.30 -8.30
N ILE A 36 -3.20 -6.36 -7.69
CA ILE A 36 -4.66 -6.31 -7.77
C ILE A 36 -5.08 -4.85 -7.98
N SER A 37 -5.71 -4.59 -9.12
CA SER A 37 -6.10 -3.23 -9.49
C SER A 37 -7.44 -2.85 -8.87
N ALA A 38 -7.50 -1.76 -8.11
CA ALA A 38 -8.76 -1.26 -7.56
C ALA A 38 -9.79 -0.88 -8.63
N HIS A 39 -9.35 -0.50 -9.84
CA HIS A 39 -10.25 -0.12 -10.93
C HIS A 39 -10.62 -1.31 -11.82
N ARG A 40 -9.70 -2.26 -12.04
CA ARG A 40 -9.88 -3.36 -13.01
C ARG A 40 -10.31 -4.67 -12.36
N ASN A 41 -10.02 -4.84 -11.07
CA ASN A 41 -10.26 -6.06 -10.30
C ASN A 41 -10.89 -5.74 -8.92
N PRO A 42 -11.97 -4.92 -8.83
CA PRO A 42 -12.51 -4.47 -7.55
C PRO A 42 -13.03 -5.62 -6.67
N ASP A 43 -13.71 -6.61 -7.25
CA ASP A 43 -14.27 -7.73 -6.49
C ASP A 43 -13.18 -8.65 -5.92
N GLU A 44 -12.11 -8.89 -6.71
CA GLU A 44 -10.93 -9.64 -6.28
C GLU A 44 -10.21 -8.92 -5.13
N LEU A 45 -10.08 -7.59 -5.22
CA LEU A 45 -9.48 -6.78 -4.17
C LEU A 45 -10.31 -6.86 -2.88
N ASP A 46 -11.63 -6.71 -2.99
CA ASP A 46 -12.55 -6.79 -1.85
C ASP A 46 -12.44 -8.16 -1.15
N GLU A 47 -12.39 -9.26 -1.92
CA GLU A 47 -12.25 -10.60 -1.36
C GLU A 47 -10.89 -10.82 -0.71
N TYR A 48 -9.81 -10.34 -1.34
CA TYR A 48 -8.47 -10.42 -0.77
C TYR A 48 -8.37 -9.65 0.56
N VAL A 49 -8.87 -8.41 0.61
CA VAL A 49 -8.76 -7.58 1.82
C VAL A 49 -9.57 -8.17 2.99
N LYS A 50 -10.75 -8.75 2.73
CA LYS A 50 -11.56 -9.43 3.76
C LYS A 50 -10.88 -10.65 4.35
N THR A 51 -10.18 -11.41 3.51
CA THR A 51 -9.59 -12.70 3.91
C THR A 51 -8.13 -12.58 4.37
N ALA A 52 -7.44 -11.51 4.01
CA ALA A 52 -6.03 -11.29 4.31
C ALA A 52 -5.75 -11.29 5.83
N GLN A 53 -4.99 -12.30 6.26
CA GLN A 53 -4.54 -12.48 7.65
C GLN A 53 -3.20 -11.77 7.90
N VAL A 54 -3.16 -10.47 7.62
CA VAL A 54 -2.00 -9.58 7.84
C VAL A 54 -2.25 -8.56 8.95
N LYS A 55 -1.22 -7.85 9.40
CA LYS A 55 -1.32 -6.78 10.39
C LYS A 55 -1.27 -5.37 9.76
N VAL A 56 -0.58 -5.21 8.64
CA VAL A 56 -0.42 -3.93 7.94
C VAL A 56 -0.52 -4.13 6.43
N PHE A 57 -1.16 -3.19 5.72
CA PHE A 57 -1.14 -3.11 4.27
C PHE A 57 -0.19 -2.01 3.78
N ILE A 58 0.56 -2.30 2.71
CA ILE A 58 1.31 -1.33 1.92
C ILE A 58 0.72 -1.33 0.52
N CYS A 59 0.09 -0.24 0.12
CA CYS A 59 -0.58 -0.09 -1.17
C CYS A 59 0.20 0.89 -2.05
N ILE A 60 0.60 0.45 -3.24
CA ILE A 60 1.45 1.20 -4.17
C ILE A 60 0.63 1.48 -5.44
N ALA A 61 0.41 2.76 -5.77
CA ALA A 61 -0.40 3.14 -6.93
C ALA A 61 -0.03 4.52 -7.48
N GLY A 62 -0.17 4.69 -8.80
CA GLY A 62 0.01 5.96 -9.52
C GLY A 62 -1.29 6.48 -10.15
N LEU A 63 -1.19 7.63 -10.84
CA LEU A 63 -2.30 8.33 -11.50
C LEU A 63 -3.42 8.69 -10.50
N SER A 64 -4.68 8.44 -10.85
CA SER A 64 -5.81 8.49 -9.91
C SER A 64 -5.72 7.32 -8.91
N ALA A 65 -4.79 7.43 -7.96
CA ALA A 65 -4.30 6.32 -7.13
C ALA A 65 -5.32 5.89 -6.04
N ALA A 66 -6.41 5.24 -6.43
CA ALA A 66 -7.50 4.85 -5.54
C ALA A 66 -7.19 3.64 -4.63
N LEU A 67 -6.21 2.79 -5.00
CA LEU A 67 -5.96 1.52 -4.32
C LEU A 67 -5.79 1.66 -2.79
N PRO A 68 -4.96 2.57 -2.24
CA PRO A 68 -4.81 2.68 -0.79
C PRO A 68 -6.11 3.09 -0.09
N GLY A 69 -6.88 4.02 -0.67
CA GLY A 69 -8.14 4.47 -0.10
C GLY A 69 -9.23 3.39 -0.14
N VAL A 70 -9.30 2.63 -1.23
CA VAL A 70 -10.23 1.49 -1.35
C VAL A 70 -9.91 0.43 -0.31
N VAL A 71 -8.65 0.02 -0.17
CA VAL A 71 -8.24 -0.96 0.85
C VAL A 71 -8.57 -0.46 2.25
N ALA A 72 -8.26 0.80 2.57
CA ALA A 72 -8.57 1.40 3.88
C ALA A 72 -10.08 1.45 4.18
N SER A 73 -10.94 1.55 3.16
CA SER A 73 -12.40 1.54 3.34
C SER A 73 -12.97 0.16 3.70
N LYS A 74 -12.17 -0.90 3.58
CA LYS A 74 -12.61 -2.31 3.72
C LYS A 74 -11.95 -3.01 4.92
N THR A 75 -11.12 -2.32 5.69
CA THR A 75 -10.37 -2.92 6.80
C THR A 75 -10.10 -1.90 7.90
N ASP A 76 -10.13 -2.36 9.15
CA ASP A 76 -9.67 -1.57 10.31
C ASP A 76 -8.14 -1.64 10.52
N LYS A 77 -7.44 -2.43 9.69
CA LYS A 77 -5.99 -2.57 9.75
C LYS A 77 -5.30 -1.32 9.17
N PRO A 78 -4.12 -0.93 9.68
CA PRO A 78 -3.37 0.18 9.11
C PRO A 78 -3.06 -0.03 7.62
N VAL A 79 -3.35 0.99 6.81
CA VAL A 79 -3.03 1.04 5.38
C VAL A 79 -2.04 2.16 5.11
N ILE A 80 -0.90 1.80 4.52
CA ILE A 80 0.14 2.72 4.11
C ILE A 80 0.05 2.92 2.60
N GLY A 81 -0.10 4.16 2.15
CA GLY A 81 -0.18 4.50 0.73
C GLY A 81 1.13 5.06 0.19
N VAL A 82 1.62 4.48 -0.91
CA VAL A 82 2.80 4.95 -1.64
C VAL A 82 2.36 5.51 -2.99
N PRO A 83 2.40 6.84 -3.17
CA PRO A 83 2.13 7.45 -4.47
C PRO A 83 3.27 7.13 -5.45
N VAL A 84 2.93 6.64 -6.64
CA VAL A 84 3.91 6.36 -7.71
C VAL A 84 3.98 7.56 -8.66
N SER A 85 5.20 8.00 -8.99
CA SER A 85 5.40 9.06 -9.97
C SER A 85 5.00 8.58 -11.38
N SER A 86 4.06 9.29 -12.00
CA SER A 86 3.63 9.05 -13.37
C SER A 86 3.28 10.39 -14.03
N ALA A 87 2.02 10.64 -14.36
CA ALA A 87 1.58 11.98 -14.76
C ALA A 87 1.81 12.99 -13.63
N LEU A 88 1.96 14.27 -13.98
CA LEU A 88 2.14 15.38 -13.03
C LEU A 88 3.25 15.17 -11.98
N GLY A 89 4.26 14.35 -12.28
CA GLY A 89 5.34 14.04 -11.34
C GLY A 89 4.90 13.29 -10.07
N GLY A 90 3.71 12.67 -10.07
CA GLY A 90 3.14 11.98 -8.91
C GLY A 90 2.32 12.85 -7.97
N LEU A 91 2.10 14.15 -8.29
CA LEU A 91 1.21 15.01 -7.50
C LEU A 91 -0.24 14.53 -7.54
N ASP A 92 -0.67 14.00 -8.68
CA ASP A 92 -1.97 13.33 -8.85
C ASP A 92 -2.14 12.16 -7.89
N ALA A 93 -1.17 11.24 -7.85
CA ALA A 93 -1.18 10.09 -6.97
C ALA A 93 -1.12 10.51 -5.50
N LEU A 94 -0.27 11.49 -5.17
CA LEU A 94 -0.13 12.00 -3.81
C LEU A 94 -1.45 12.54 -3.28
N LEU A 95 -2.09 13.45 -4.02
CA LEU A 95 -3.35 14.05 -3.60
C LEU A 95 -4.50 13.03 -3.58
N SER A 96 -4.49 12.04 -4.49
CA SER A 96 -5.46 10.95 -4.50
C SER A 96 -5.37 10.05 -3.25
N ILE A 97 -4.18 9.92 -2.66
CA ILE A 97 -3.93 9.05 -1.51
C ILE A 97 -4.06 9.79 -0.18
N VAL A 98 -3.51 11.01 -0.07
CA VAL A 98 -3.37 11.70 1.22
C VAL A 98 -4.66 12.41 1.66
N GLN A 99 -5.50 12.85 0.71
CA GLN A 99 -6.70 13.65 1.00
C GLN A 99 -7.94 12.79 1.32
N MET A 100 -7.77 11.77 2.16
CA MET A 100 -8.89 10.90 2.56
C MET A 100 -9.92 11.64 3.43
N PRO A 101 -11.23 11.33 3.28
CA PRO A 101 -12.26 11.89 4.13
C PRO A 101 -12.18 11.37 5.57
N LYS A 102 -12.86 12.06 6.48
CA LYS A 102 -12.96 11.67 7.90
C LYS A 102 -13.48 10.23 8.03
N GLY A 103 -12.78 9.41 8.80
CA GLY A 103 -13.19 8.04 9.15
C GLY A 103 -12.49 6.93 8.36
N VAL A 104 -11.80 7.24 7.26
CA VAL A 104 -11.09 6.23 6.44
C VAL A 104 -9.63 6.66 6.22
N PRO A 105 -8.79 6.61 7.27
CA PRO A 105 -7.43 7.15 7.19
C PRO A 105 -6.50 6.28 6.33
N VAL A 106 -5.56 6.93 5.63
CA VAL A 106 -4.42 6.29 4.97
C VAL A 106 -3.14 6.97 5.43
N ALA A 107 -2.15 6.17 5.84
CA ALA A 107 -0.82 6.68 6.17
C ALA A 107 -0.03 6.89 4.86
N CYS A 108 -0.06 8.10 4.31
CA CYS A 108 0.65 8.41 3.06
C CYS A 108 2.14 8.71 3.30
N VAL A 109 3.02 8.08 2.53
CA VAL A 109 4.45 8.40 2.49
C VAL A 109 4.81 9.26 1.27
N GLY A 110 6.07 9.67 1.14
CA GLY A 110 6.54 10.41 -0.04
C GLY A 110 6.40 9.63 -1.35
N ILE A 111 6.35 10.37 -2.46
CA ILE A 111 6.29 9.81 -3.83
C ILE A 111 7.45 8.83 -4.06
N ASP A 112 7.15 7.67 -4.64
CA ASP A 112 8.06 6.54 -4.92
C ASP A 112 8.80 5.96 -3.71
N ASN A 113 8.41 6.34 -2.49
CA ASN A 113 9.15 6.05 -1.27
C ASN A 113 8.62 4.79 -0.54
N ALA A 114 8.58 3.69 -1.26
CA ALA A 114 8.17 2.39 -0.72
C ALA A 114 9.11 1.85 0.37
N ALA A 115 10.38 2.25 0.39
CA ALA A 115 11.29 1.94 1.49
C ALA A 115 10.81 2.53 2.83
N ASN A 116 10.36 3.80 2.83
CA ASN A 116 9.78 4.39 4.03
C ASN A 116 8.42 3.79 4.40
N ALA A 117 7.65 3.29 3.43
CA ALA A 117 6.44 2.54 3.74
C ALA A 117 6.75 1.25 4.51
N ALA A 118 7.78 0.51 4.10
CA ALA A 118 8.27 -0.65 4.84
C ALA A 118 8.76 -0.28 6.25
N HIS A 119 9.59 0.77 6.39
CA HIS A 119 10.01 1.25 7.70
C HIS A 119 8.85 1.68 8.60
N LEU A 120 7.82 2.33 8.05
CA LEU A 120 6.63 2.70 8.80
C LEU A 120 5.84 1.46 9.24
N ALA A 121 5.67 0.47 8.37
CA ALA A 121 5.04 -0.81 8.72
C ALA A 121 5.80 -1.50 9.87
N LEU A 122 7.13 -1.56 9.80
CA LEU A 122 7.98 -2.11 10.86
C LEU A 122 7.80 -1.38 12.19
N ARG A 123 7.67 -0.04 12.16
CA ARG A 123 7.39 0.74 13.37
C ARG A 123 6.03 0.40 13.95
N ILE A 124 5.00 0.27 13.11
CA ILE A 124 3.65 -0.12 13.53
C ILE A 124 3.68 -1.50 14.19
N LEU A 125 4.37 -2.48 13.59
CA LEU A 125 4.50 -3.82 14.15
C LEU A 125 5.25 -3.87 15.49
N ASN A 126 6.07 -2.85 15.78
CA ASN A 126 6.84 -2.74 17.03
C ASN A 126 6.09 -2.00 18.15
N ILE A 127 4.91 -1.43 17.87
CA ILE A 127 4.06 -0.85 18.91
C ILE A 127 3.40 -2.01 19.66
N ARG A 128 3.65 -2.07 20.97
CA ARG A 128 3.02 -3.01 21.90
C ARG A 128 1.71 -2.43 22.41
#